data_AF-V4HNH1-F1
#
_entry.id   AF-V4HNH1-F1
#
_cell.length_a   1.000
_cell.length_b   1.000
_cell.length_c   1.000
_cell.angle_alpha   90.00
_cell.angle_beta   90.00
_cell.angle_gamma   90.00
#
_symmetry.space_group_name_H-M   'P 1'
#
loop_
_entity.id
_entity.type
_entity.pdbx_description
1 polymer ?
#
loop_
_entity_poly.entity_id
_entity_poly.type
_entity_poly.pdbx_seq_one_letter_code
_entity_poly.pdbx_strand_id
1 'polypeptide(L)'
;MESEFQEHPQVQVSKHGFSTVLSQCQAMAEFSFHKGIKVPESIMVKLEQMHAQDESKIEAKVLTQVHNRLTDLVAPAKPETIWLMSEETKKGSWLLFLGRVPLIRKMMLVAIISLVALIALSLSSYINNENMVASMFDMEGTRLLYVQAILLASAAIGASFAALFKANSYVTAGVYDPKFESSYWVRFVVGLIAGIILTQLIPVNLDAVANAASSETGGAPVSHAALRITMALVGGFSANLVYKILDRIVETVQSFISPTVPDDPQVLKQNLENQFRKQELEQLTLWSQGIVAIQSRLALEPNMPNSKVQQLLADYLNEIMNAHEER
;
A
#
# COMPACT_ATOMS: atom_id res chain seq x y z
N MET A 1 9.32 75.30 -8.28
CA MET A 1 8.63 74.58 -7.20
C MET A 1 8.21 73.25 -7.78
N GLU A 2 9.17 72.35 -8.01
CA GLU A 2 9.67 71.36 -7.01
C GLU A 2 8.51 70.44 -6.60
N SER A 3 8.35 69.29 -7.26
CA SER A 3 9.07 68.03 -7.03
C SER A 3 8.64 67.35 -5.73
N GLU A 4 7.66 66.45 -5.82
CA GLU A 4 7.58 65.31 -4.91
C GLU A 4 7.20 64.07 -5.73
N PHE A 5 8.25 63.34 -6.09
CA PHE A 5 8.20 62.00 -6.62
C PHE A 5 7.75 61.08 -5.46
N GLN A 6 6.53 60.54 -5.54
CA GLN A 6 6.10 59.48 -4.63
C GLN A 6 6.89 58.21 -4.96
N GLU A 7 7.77 57.81 -4.05
CA GLU A 7 8.50 56.54 -4.10
C GLU A 7 7.54 55.34 -4.09
N HIS A 8 7.74 54.44 -5.05
CA HIS A 8 7.05 53.16 -5.15
C HIS A 8 7.54 52.16 -4.07
N PRO A 9 6.64 51.35 -3.48
CA PRO A 9 7.01 50.26 -2.57
C PRO A 9 7.44 49.01 -3.36
N GLN A 10 8.73 48.88 -3.71
CA GLN A 10 9.23 47.75 -4.53
C GLN A 10 10.49 47.03 -4.00
N VAL A 11 11.07 47.38 -2.84
CA VAL A 11 12.47 46.95 -2.52
C VAL A 11 12.63 45.91 -1.40
N GLN A 12 11.57 45.51 -0.67
CA GLN A 12 11.75 44.54 0.44
C GLN A 12 11.60 43.06 0.06
N VAL A 13 10.92 42.73 -1.04
CA VAL A 13 10.67 41.33 -1.44
C VAL A 13 11.90 40.66 -2.09
N SER A 14 12.84 41.44 -2.65
CA SER A 14 13.99 40.91 -3.39
C SER A 14 15.14 40.43 -2.50
N LYS A 15 15.47 41.14 -1.41
CA LYS A 15 16.65 40.83 -0.57
C LYS A 15 16.59 39.43 0.05
N HIS A 16 15.41 39.04 0.54
CA HIS A 16 15.27 37.74 1.21
C HIS A 16 15.32 36.55 0.24
N GLY A 17 14.93 36.75 -1.03
CA GLY A 17 14.97 35.71 -2.05
C GLY A 17 16.40 35.40 -2.53
N PHE A 18 17.22 36.43 -2.76
CA PHE A 18 18.60 36.26 -3.24
C PHE A 18 19.50 35.54 -2.23
N SER A 19 19.39 35.88 -0.94
CA SER A 19 20.16 35.23 0.13
C SER A 19 19.78 33.76 0.32
N THR A 20 18.49 33.44 0.16
CA THR A 20 18.00 32.06 0.18
C THR A 20 18.57 31.25 -0.99
N VAL A 21 18.54 31.78 -2.22
CA VAL A 21 19.09 31.10 -3.40
C VAL A 21 20.61 30.91 -3.30
N LEU A 22 21.35 31.89 -2.79
CA LEU A 22 22.78 31.75 -2.55
C LEU A 22 23.09 30.63 -1.54
N SER A 23 22.32 30.59 -0.45
CA SER A 23 22.42 29.53 0.56
C SER A 23 22.11 28.15 -0.02
N GLN A 24 21.12 28.06 -0.91
CA GLN A 24 20.82 26.82 -1.65
C GLN A 24 21.99 26.40 -2.54
N CYS A 25 22.60 27.32 -3.28
CA CYS A 25 23.76 27.01 -4.12
C CYS A 25 24.94 26.49 -3.30
N GLN A 26 25.19 27.05 -2.12
CA GLN A 26 26.23 26.56 -1.21
C GLN A 26 25.92 25.15 -0.68
N ALA A 27 24.66 24.90 -0.29
CA ALA A 27 24.24 23.57 0.14
C ALA A 27 24.34 22.52 -0.98
N MET A 28 23.99 22.88 -2.22
CA MET A 28 24.14 22.00 -3.39
C MET A 28 25.59 21.66 -3.69
N ALA A 29 26.49 22.63 -3.56
CA ALA A 29 27.92 22.44 -3.78
C ALA A 29 28.53 21.51 -2.71
N GLU A 30 28.19 21.73 -1.43
CA GLU A 30 28.60 20.87 -0.32
C GLU A 30 28.07 19.44 -0.49
N PHE A 31 26.79 19.29 -0.85
CA PHE A 31 26.17 18.00 -1.16
C PHE A 31 26.88 17.28 -2.31
N SER A 32 27.22 18.01 -3.36
CA SER A 32 27.92 17.47 -4.53
C SER A 32 29.26 16.86 -4.12
N PHE A 33 30.05 17.56 -3.29
CA PHE A 33 31.30 17.01 -2.77
C PHE A 33 31.10 15.80 -1.88
N HIS A 34 30.12 15.83 -0.96
CA HIS A 34 29.82 14.66 -0.11
C HIS A 34 29.37 13.43 -0.91
N LYS A 35 28.73 13.62 -2.07
CA LYS A 35 28.33 12.54 -2.98
C LYS A 35 29.40 12.15 -3.99
N GLY A 36 30.56 12.82 -4.00
CA GLY A 36 31.64 12.59 -4.97
C GLY A 36 31.32 13.10 -6.39
N ILE A 37 30.36 14.01 -6.54
CA ILE A 37 30.00 14.65 -7.81
C ILE A 37 31.05 15.72 -8.11
N LYS A 38 31.60 15.71 -9.33
CA LYS A 38 32.60 16.69 -9.78
C LYS A 38 31.93 18.04 -10.03
N VAL A 39 32.24 19.02 -9.19
CA VAL A 39 31.80 20.41 -9.38
C VAL A 39 32.87 21.17 -10.17
N PRO A 40 32.54 21.84 -11.28
CA PRO A 40 33.48 22.69 -12.00
C PRO A 40 34.04 23.81 -11.12
N GLU A 41 35.36 24.01 -11.15
CA GLU A 41 36.06 25.05 -10.39
C GLU A 41 35.48 26.45 -10.64
N SER A 42 35.10 26.73 -11.89
CA SER A 42 34.49 28.00 -12.29
C SER A 42 33.18 28.33 -11.56
N ILE A 43 32.45 27.31 -11.06
CA ILE A 43 31.27 27.51 -10.23
C ILE A 43 31.67 27.89 -8.81
N MET A 44 32.66 27.20 -8.23
CA MET A 44 33.09 27.43 -6.85
C MET A 44 33.74 28.80 -6.66
N VAL A 45 34.58 29.21 -7.61
CA VAL A 45 35.19 30.55 -7.60
C VAL A 45 34.10 31.63 -7.65
N LYS A 46 33.09 31.48 -8.51
CA LYS A 46 31.96 32.42 -8.59
C LYS A 46 31.11 32.42 -7.32
N LEU A 47 30.89 31.24 -6.72
CA LEU A 47 30.11 31.10 -5.51
C LEU A 47 30.79 31.78 -4.31
N GLU A 48 32.11 31.61 -4.18
CA GLU A 48 32.92 32.25 -3.14
C GLU A 48 32.97 33.77 -3.31
N GLN A 49 33.12 34.25 -4.55
CA GLN A 49 33.05 35.68 -4.86
C GLN A 49 31.68 36.28 -4.50
N MET A 50 30.59 35.58 -4.79
CA MET A 50 29.23 36.02 -4.43
C MET A 50 28.99 35.98 -2.91
N HIS A 51 29.62 35.06 -2.18
CA HIS A 51 29.51 34.99 -0.72
C HIS A 51 30.28 36.12 -0.02
N ALA A 52 31.40 36.55 -0.59
CA ALA A 52 32.21 37.65 -0.08
C ALA A 52 31.67 39.04 -0.47
N GLN A 53 30.77 39.13 -1.44
CA GLN A 53 30.17 40.38 -1.90
C GLN A 53 28.88 40.71 -1.14
N ASP A 54 28.66 42.01 -0.95
CA ASP A 54 27.42 42.54 -0.38
C ASP A 54 26.22 42.21 -1.30
N GLU A 55 25.08 41.80 -0.72
CA GLU A 55 23.94 41.22 -1.45
C GLU A 55 23.41 42.12 -2.57
N SER A 56 23.53 43.45 -2.40
CA SER A 56 23.10 44.45 -3.40
C SER A 56 23.94 44.47 -4.68
N LYS A 57 25.11 43.82 -4.68
CA LYS A 57 26.05 43.79 -5.83
C LYS A 57 26.01 42.46 -6.60
N ILE A 58 25.26 41.48 -6.12
CA ILE A 58 25.17 40.17 -6.77
C ILE A 58 24.35 40.31 -8.05
N GLU A 59 24.98 40.07 -9.20
CA GLU A 59 24.30 40.05 -10.48
C GLU A 59 23.34 38.84 -10.57
N ALA A 60 22.03 39.12 -10.68
CA ALA A 60 21.00 38.08 -10.78
C ALA A 60 21.27 37.08 -11.91
N LYS A 61 21.86 37.54 -13.03
CA LYS A 61 22.23 36.70 -14.17
C LYS A 61 23.28 35.65 -13.79
N VAL A 62 24.32 36.04 -13.07
CA VAL A 62 25.40 35.14 -12.65
C VAL A 62 24.89 34.12 -11.62
N LEU A 63 24.10 34.59 -10.64
CA LEU A 63 23.50 33.71 -9.64
C LEU A 63 22.57 32.67 -10.28
N THR A 64 21.74 33.08 -11.24
CA THR A 64 20.82 32.17 -11.95
C THR A 64 21.59 31.13 -12.77
N GLN A 65 22.68 31.51 -13.44
CA GLN A 65 23.52 30.56 -14.18
C GLN A 65 24.17 29.51 -13.27
N VAL A 66 24.71 29.96 -12.14
CA VAL A 66 25.31 29.06 -11.14
C VAL A 66 24.26 28.13 -10.55
N HIS A 67 23.09 28.67 -10.17
CA HIS A 67 21.98 27.89 -9.64
C HIS A 67 21.52 26.81 -10.62
N ASN A 68 21.23 27.17 -11.87
CA ASN A 68 20.77 26.21 -12.88
C ASN A 68 21.80 25.10 -13.12
N ARG A 69 23.08 25.46 -13.20
CA ARG A 69 24.14 24.48 -13.45
C ARG A 69 24.33 23.53 -12.26
N LEU A 70 24.19 24.02 -11.03
CA LEU A 70 24.23 23.17 -9.84
C LEU A 70 22.99 22.27 -9.77
N THR A 71 21.80 22.79 -10.09
CA THR A 71 20.56 22.02 -10.15
C THR A 71 20.68 20.85 -11.14
N ASP A 72 21.26 21.06 -12.32
CA ASP A 72 21.52 20.00 -13.29
C ASP A 72 22.50 18.94 -12.75
N LEU A 73 23.52 19.37 -11.97
CA LEU A 73 24.53 18.47 -11.41
C LEU A 73 24.00 17.62 -10.25
N VAL A 74 23.08 18.15 -9.45
CA VAL A 74 22.51 17.44 -8.29
C VAL A 74 21.29 16.60 -8.63
N ALA A 75 20.79 16.67 -9.88
CA ALA A 75 19.67 15.85 -10.34
C ALA A 75 19.93 14.35 -10.08
N PRO A 76 18.96 13.61 -9.52
CA PRO A 76 17.54 13.94 -9.34
C PRO A 76 17.19 14.70 -8.05
N ALA A 77 18.15 15.02 -7.18
CA ALA A 77 17.87 15.68 -5.91
C ALA A 77 17.46 17.15 -6.12
N LYS A 78 16.46 17.63 -5.38
CA LYS A 78 15.99 19.02 -5.51
C LYS A 78 16.84 19.99 -4.67
N PRO A 79 17.16 21.20 -5.17
CA PRO A 79 17.94 22.20 -4.44
C PRO A 79 17.37 22.54 -3.06
N GLU A 80 16.05 22.70 -2.99
CA GLU A 80 15.34 23.02 -1.75
C GLU A 80 15.49 21.92 -0.68
N THR A 81 15.40 20.65 -1.09
CA THR A 81 15.62 19.49 -0.23
C THR A 81 17.02 19.48 0.37
N ILE A 82 18.03 19.71 -0.48
CA ILE A 82 19.44 19.73 -0.08
C ILE A 82 19.69 20.86 0.93
N TRP A 83 19.15 22.04 0.66
CA TRP A 83 19.28 23.20 1.54
C TRP A 83 18.63 22.98 2.91
N LEU A 84 17.39 22.47 2.94
CA LEU A 84 16.72 22.13 4.20
C LEU A 84 17.48 21.08 5.00
N MET A 85 18.00 20.06 4.31
CA MET A 85 18.87 19.07 4.94
C MET A 85 20.15 19.71 5.50
N SER A 86 20.80 20.64 4.78
CA SER A 86 22.00 21.36 5.25
C SER A 86 21.70 22.24 6.46
N GLU A 87 20.62 23.01 6.44
CA GLU A 87 20.24 23.91 7.53
C GLU A 87 19.89 23.14 8.82
N GLU A 88 19.15 22.03 8.69
CA GLU A 88 18.85 21.14 9.82
C GLU A 88 20.13 20.55 10.45
N THR A 89 21.20 20.34 9.67
CA THR A 89 22.48 19.83 10.19
C THR A 89 23.23 20.88 11.01
N LYS A 90 23.15 22.14 10.59
CA LYS A 90 23.80 23.26 11.27
C LYS A 90 23.12 23.63 12.60
N LYS A 91 21.82 23.38 12.74
CA LYS A 91 21.06 23.70 13.97
C LYS A 91 21.33 22.76 15.16
N GLY A 92 22.14 21.71 15.00
CA GLY A 92 22.69 20.93 16.13
C GLY A 92 21.63 20.40 17.10
N SER A 93 20.45 20.01 16.61
CA SER A 93 19.40 19.47 17.47
C SER A 93 19.82 18.09 18.00
N TRP A 94 19.74 17.86 19.31
CA TRP A 94 20.03 16.57 19.94
C TRP A 94 19.23 15.40 19.33
N LEU A 95 18.08 15.70 18.71
CA LEU A 95 17.25 14.74 17.98
C LEU A 95 17.73 14.43 16.55
N LEU A 96 18.91 14.90 16.12
CA LEU A 96 19.47 14.58 14.79
C LEU A 96 19.71 13.07 14.59
N PHE A 97 19.91 12.33 15.67
CA PHE A 97 20.07 10.87 15.64
C PHE A 97 18.84 10.16 15.04
N LEU A 98 17.65 10.75 15.15
CA LEU A 98 16.39 10.18 14.68
C LEU A 98 16.06 10.57 13.22
N GLY A 99 16.93 11.31 12.53
CA GLY A 99 16.78 11.65 11.12
C GLY A 99 16.81 13.15 10.84
N ARG A 100 17.29 13.48 9.63
CA ARG A 100 17.62 14.85 9.19
C ARG A 100 16.40 15.71 8.79
N VAL A 101 15.18 15.18 8.91
CA VAL A 101 13.94 15.84 8.46
C VAL A 101 12.94 15.94 9.62
N PRO A 102 12.34 17.12 9.88
CA PRO A 102 11.44 17.33 11.02
C PRO A 102 10.19 16.44 10.99
N LEU A 103 9.64 16.18 9.79
CA LEU A 103 8.50 15.27 9.62
C LEU A 103 8.82 13.84 10.12
N ILE A 104 10.00 13.31 9.80
CA ILE A 104 10.44 11.98 10.24
C ILE A 104 10.46 11.90 11.77
N ARG A 105 11.00 12.94 12.42
CA ARG A 105 11.05 13.03 13.89
C ARG A 105 9.66 13.05 14.52
N LYS A 106 8.74 13.86 13.98
CA LYS A 106 7.34 13.91 14.45
C LYS A 106 6.65 12.56 14.33
N MET A 107 6.81 11.87 13.20
CA MET A 107 6.21 10.54 12.97
C MET A 107 6.80 9.46 13.87
N MET A 108 8.10 9.48 14.10
CA MET A 108 8.75 8.58 15.06
C MET A 108 8.27 8.82 16.49
N LEU A 109 8.10 10.08 16.87
CA LEU A 109 7.56 10.43 18.19
C LEU A 109 6.13 9.90 18.35
N VAL A 110 5.27 10.06 17.34
CA VAL A 110 3.92 9.47 17.35
C VAL A 110 3.96 7.95 17.46
N ALA A 111 4.87 7.28 16.73
CA ALA A 111 5.03 5.83 16.81
C ALA A 111 5.47 5.38 18.22
N ILE A 112 6.44 6.07 18.82
CA ILE A 112 6.93 5.79 20.17
C ILE A 112 5.83 6.01 21.21
N ILE A 113 5.10 7.13 21.13
CA ILE A 113 3.97 7.39 22.03
C ILE A 113 2.90 6.32 21.88
N SER A 114 2.57 5.93 20.65
CA SER A 114 1.57 4.91 20.38
C SER A 114 2.01 3.54 20.91
N LEU A 115 3.30 3.21 20.79
CA LEU A 115 3.88 1.99 21.37
C LEU A 115 3.82 2.01 22.90
N VAL A 116 4.20 3.12 23.53
CA VAL A 116 4.11 3.27 24.99
C VAL A 116 2.65 3.17 25.45
N ALA A 117 1.71 3.79 24.73
CA ALA A 117 0.29 3.68 25.01
C ALA A 117 -0.20 2.24 24.86
N LEU A 118 0.20 1.52 23.81
CA LEU A 118 -0.15 0.11 23.62
C LEU A 118 0.33 -0.76 24.78
N ILE A 119 1.59 -0.58 25.22
CA ILE A 119 2.18 -1.32 26.34
C ILE A 119 1.49 -0.95 27.66
N ALA A 120 1.27 0.34 27.91
CA ALA A 120 0.63 0.81 29.14
C ALA A 120 -0.82 0.31 29.25
N LEU A 121 -1.55 0.30 28.13
CA LEU A 121 -2.91 -0.22 28.08
C LEU A 121 -2.90 -1.75 28.24
N SER A 122 -1.99 -2.48 27.58
CA SER A 122 -1.97 -3.96 27.65
C SER A 122 -1.67 -4.51 29.05
N LEU A 123 -1.05 -3.71 29.92
CA LEU A 123 -0.84 -4.04 31.34
C LEU A 123 -2.10 -3.84 32.19
N SER A 124 -3.15 -3.21 31.67
CA SER A 124 -4.40 -2.98 32.41
C SER A 124 -5.23 -4.24 32.55
N SER A 125 -5.79 -4.47 33.73
CA SER A 125 -6.72 -5.57 34.02
C SER A 125 -8.04 -5.51 33.24
N TYR A 126 -8.32 -4.39 32.57
CA TYR A 126 -9.48 -4.23 31.70
C TYR A 126 -9.34 -4.99 30.37
N ILE A 127 -8.14 -5.40 30.01
CA ILE A 127 -7.84 -6.12 28.76
C ILE A 127 -7.60 -7.59 29.07
N ASN A 128 -8.49 -8.43 28.55
CA ASN A 128 -8.39 -9.88 28.57
C ASN A 128 -8.75 -10.42 27.17
N ASN A 129 -8.51 -11.71 26.93
CA ASN A 129 -8.80 -12.32 25.63
C ASN A 129 -10.29 -12.23 25.25
N GLU A 130 -11.21 -12.35 26.20
CA GLU A 130 -12.65 -12.30 25.94
C GLU A 130 -13.09 -10.92 25.44
N ASN A 131 -12.71 -9.86 26.15
CA ASN A 131 -12.99 -8.48 25.81
C ASN A 131 -12.35 -8.07 24.48
N MET A 132 -11.17 -8.59 24.18
CA MET A 132 -10.48 -8.31 22.93
C MET A 132 -11.16 -8.96 21.72
N VAL A 133 -11.89 -10.06 21.91
CA VAL A 133 -12.59 -10.82 20.86
C VAL A 133 -14.06 -10.41 20.73
N ALA A 134 -14.64 -9.78 21.74
CA ALA A 134 -15.96 -9.17 21.64
C ALA A 134 -15.98 -8.05 20.58
N SER A 135 -17.08 -7.94 19.82
CA SER A 135 -17.25 -6.86 18.84
C SER A 135 -17.57 -5.54 19.54
N MET A 136 -17.44 -4.40 18.85
CA MET A 136 -17.84 -3.09 19.39
C MET A 136 -19.33 -3.06 19.77
N PHE A 137 -20.13 -3.95 19.18
CA PHE A 137 -21.57 -4.07 19.41
C PHE A 137 -21.91 -4.93 20.63
N ASP A 138 -20.96 -5.72 21.14
CA ASP A 138 -21.19 -6.67 22.25
C ASP A 138 -20.70 -6.11 23.60
N MET A 139 -20.04 -4.96 23.60
CA MET A 139 -19.41 -4.38 24.79
C MET A 139 -19.99 -3.01 25.13
N GLU A 140 -20.29 -2.80 26.41
CA GLU A 140 -20.78 -1.51 26.91
C GLU A 140 -19.78 -0.86 27.88
N GLY A 141 -19.79 0.47 27.92
CA GLY A 141 -19.08 1.27 28.91
C GLY A 141 -17.58 1.42 28.69
N THR A 142 -16.82 1.54 29.79
CA THR A 142 -15.39 1.90 29.77
C THR A 142 -14.50 0.82 29.18
N ARG A 143 -14.89 -0.47 29.24
CA ARG A 143 -14.13 -1.59 28.66
C ARG A 143 -13.97 -1.44 27.14
N LEU A 144 -15.02 -1.02 26.45
CA LEU A 144 -14.98 -0.77 25.01
C LEU A 144 -13.94 0.30 24.67
N LEU A 145 -13.85 1.36 25.48
CA LEU A 145 -12.88 2.43 25.28
C LEU A 145 -11.43 1.92 25.38
N TYR A 146 -11.12 1.05 26.34
CA TYR A 146 -9.79 0.43 26.45
C TYR A 146 -9.45 -0.45 25.25
N VAL A 147 -10.39 -1.29 24.79
CA VAL A 147 -10.19 -2.13 23.59
C VAL A 147 -9.99 -1.24 22.36
N GLN A 148 -10.81 -0.21 22.18
CA GLN A 148 -10.65 0.76 21.09
C GLN A 148 -9.29 1.46 21.15
N ALA A 149 -8.85 1.87 22.34
CA ALA A 149 -7.59 2.55 22.52
C ALA A 149 -6.39 1.65 22.17
N ILE A 150 -6.44 0.36 22.51
CA ILE A 150 -5.42 -0.61 22.07
C ILE A 150 -5.41 -0.77 20.56
N LEU A 151 -6.59 -0.98 19.94
CA LEU A 151 -6.67 -1.18 18.49
C LEU A 151 -6.21 0.08 17.75
N LEU A 152 -6.57 1.26 18.27
CA LEU A 152 -6.15 2.55 17.75
C LEU A 152 -4.65 2.76 17.90
N ALA A 153 -4.07 2.42 19.04
CA ALA A 153 -2.62 2.50 19.25
C ALA A 153 -1.87 1.56 18.31
N SER A 154 -2.37 0.33 18.13
CA SER A 154 -1.84 -0.63 17.17
C SER A 154 -1.90 -0.12 15.71
N ALA A 155 -3.06 0.41 15.30
CA ALA A 155 -3.25 1.00 13.98
C ALA A 155 -2.35 2.24 13.76
N ALA A 156 -2.18 3.08 14.79
CA ALA A 156 -1.29 4.23 14.74
C ALA A 156 0.18 3.81 14.57
N ILE A 157 0.64 2.75 15.24
CA ILE A 157 1.97 2.18 15.01
C ILE A 157 2.13 1.78 13.55
N GLY A 158 1.20 0.98 13.01
CA GLY A 158 1.23 0.55 11.61
C GLY A 158 1.26 1.72 10.62
N ALA A 159 0.40 2.71 10.83
CA ALA A 159 0.29 3.90 10.00
C ALA A 159 1.55 4.79 10.06
N SER A 160 2.12 4.97 11.25
CA SER A 160 3.39 5.67 11.41
C SER A 160 4.52 4.94 10.68
N PHE A 161 4.58 3.61 10.76
CA PHE A 161 5.58 2.82 10.00
C PHE A 161 5.44 3.04 8.50
N ALA A 162 4.23 2.94 7.94
CA ALA A 162 4.01 3.15 6.50
C ALA A 162 4.40 4.56 6.04
N ALA A 163 4.00 5.59 6.80
CA ALA A 163 4.34 6.97 6.51
C ALA A 163 5.86 7.21 6.63
N LEU A 164 6.50 6.65 7.65
CA LEU A 164 7.92 6.77 7.94
C LEU A 164 8.77 6.09 6.87
N PHE A 165 8.45 4.85 6.48
CA PHE A 165 9.16 4.15 5.40
C PHE A 165 9.07 4.92 4.09
N LYS A 166 7.88 5.45 3.77
CA LYS A 166 7.69 6.25 2.56
C LYS A 166 8.48 7.57 2.62
N ALA A 167 8.38 8.31 3.72
CA ALA A 167 9.14 9.55 3.90
C ALA A 167 10.66 9.30 3.85
N ASN A 168 11.14 8.27 4.55
CA ASN A 168 12.55 7.89 4.56
C ASN A 168 13.04 7.54 3.15
N SER A 169 12.25 6.82 2.34
CA SER A 169 12.61 6.51 0.95
C SER A 169 12.79 7.76 0.07
N TYR A 170 11.99 8.81 0.29
CA TYR A 170 12.15 10.08 -0.43
C TYR A 170 13.35 10.89 0.06
N VAL A 171 13.65 10.82 1.36
CA VAL A 171 14.81 11.49 1.96
C VAL A 171 16.11 10.83 1.52
N THR A 172 16.19 9.51 1.53
CA THR A 172 17.39 8.78 1.06
C THR A 172 17.64 8.97 -0.43
N ALA A 173 16.56 9.11 -1.22
CA ALA A 173 16.62 9.44 -2.65
C ALA A 173 16.87 10.94 -2.94
N GLY A 174 16.89 11.82 -1.94
CA GLY A 174 17.14 13.26 -2.11
C GLY A 174 16.02 14.04 -2.81
N VAL A 175 14.84 13.44 -2.99
CA VAL A 175 13.66 14.03 -3.66
C VAL A 175 12.57 14.46 -2.68
N TYR A 176 12.86 14.44 -1.37
CA TYR A 176 11.92 14.85 -0.34
C TYR A 176 11.54 16.34 -0.45
N ASP A 177 10.26 16.62 -0.56
CA ASP A 177 9.74 17.98 -0.70
C ASP A 177 8.81 18.29 0.49
N PRO A 178 9.17 19.23 1.37
CA PRO A 178 8.38 19.55 2.57
C PRO A 178 7.02 20.15 2.26
N LYS A 179 6.79 20.65 1.04
CA LYS A 179 5.46 21.13 0.64
C LYS A 179 4.39 20.04 0.78
N PHE A 180 4.80 18.77 0.67
CA PHE A 180 3.92 17.63 0.82
C PHE A 180 3.84 17.08 2.25
N GLU A 181 4.33 17.78 3.28
CA GLU A 181 4.21 17.36 4.69
C GLU A 181 2.77 16.98 5.05
N SER A 182 1.78 17.79 4.63
CA SER A 182 0.36 17.49 4.84
C SER A 182 -0.07 16.16 4.24
N SER A 183 0.46 15.78 3.07
CA SER A 183 0.12 14.52 2.40
C SER A 183 0.59 13.29 3.19
N TYR A 184 1.69 13.40 3.95
CA TYR A 184 2.13 12.31 4.83
C TYR A 184 1.23 12.16 6.05
N TRP A 185 0.73 13.26 6.62
CA TRP A 185 -0.26 13.23 7.70
C TRP A 185 -1.61 12.67 7.23
N VAL A 186 -2.05 13.04 6.03
CA VAL A 186 -3.26 12.44 5.43
C VAL A 186 -3.11 10.93 5.30
N ARG A 187 -1.95 10.45 4.80
CA ARG A 187 -1.68 9.00 4.72
C ARG A 187 -1.68 8.32 6.09
N PHE A 188 -1.13 8.97 7.11
CA PHE A 188 -1.17 8.47 8.48
C PHE A 188 -2.61 8.32 8.98
N VAL A 189 -3.45 9.35 8.81
CA VAL A 189 -4.86 9.31 9.23
C VAL A 189 -5.64 8.23 8.48
N VAL A 190 -5.43 8.11 7.17
CA VAL A 190 -6.06 7.08 6.35
C VAL A 190 -5.64 5.67 6.80
N GLY A 191 -4.36 5.47 7.13
CA GLY A 191 -3.87 4.22 7.73
C GLY A 191 -4.56 3.89 9.05
N LEU A 192 -4.63 4.87 9.96
CA LEU A 192 -5.30 4.70 11.26
C LEU A 192 -6.76 4.27 11.09
N ILE A 193 -7.50 4.94 10.20
CA ILE A 193 -8.90 4.59 9.89
C ILE A 193 -8.97 3.17 9.30
N ALA A 194 -8.09 2.84 8.34
CA ALA A 194 -8.06 1.53 7.71
C ALA A 194 -7.80 0.40 8.73
N GLY A 195 -6.93 0.60 9.72
CA GLY A 195 -6.69 -0.36 10.80
C GLY A 195 -7.92 -0.61 11.67
N ILE A 196 -8.68 0.43 12.00
CA ILE A 196 -9.94 0.29 12.75
C ILE A 196 -11.01 -0.41 11.91
N ILE A 197 -11.17 -0.02 10.64
CA ILE A 197 -12.13 -0.66 9.72
C ILE A 197 -11.83 -2.16 9.61
N LEU A 198 -10.57 -2.52 9.39
CA LEU A 198 -10.17 -3.92 9.20
C LEU A 198 -10.47 -4.80 10.41
N THR A 199 -10.44 -4.24 11.62
CA THR A 199 -10.67 -5.00 12.84
C THR A 199 -12.12 -5.04 13.30
N GLN A 200 -12.93 -4.04 12.93
CA GLN A 200 -14.28 -3.90 13.48
C GLN A 200 -15.41 -4.05 12.46
N LEU A 201 -15.19 -3.60 11.23
CA LEU A 201 -16.25 -3.54 10.23
C LEU A 201 -16.19 -4.72 9.27
N ILE A 202 -15.02 -5.30 9.06
CA ILE A 202 -14.86 -6.46 8.20
C ILE A 202 -15.01 -7.73 9.04
N PRO A 203 -16.06 -8.55 8.83
CA PRO A 203 -16.23 -9.82 9.54
C PRO A 203 -15.19 -10.82 9.03
N VAL A 204 -14.05 -10.89 9.69
CA VAL A 204 -12.99 -11.85 9.39
C VAL A 204 -13.19 -13.08 10.26
N ASN A 205 -13.15 -14.27 9.65
CA ASN A 205 -13.18 -15.52 10.39
C ASN A 205 -11.84 -15.68 11.13
N LEU A 206 -11.81 -15.29 12.40
CA LEU A 206 -10.59 -15.30 13.22
C LEU A 206 -10.04 -16.72 13.44
N ASP A 207 -10.89 -17.75 13.41
CA ASP A 207 -10.48 -19.15 13.56
C ASP A 207 -9.70 -19.62 12.33
N ALA A 208 -10.21 -19.33 11.12
CA ALA A 208 -9.53 -19.66 9.88
C ALA A 208 -8.15 -18.99 9.79
N VAL A 209 -8.06 -17.73 10.20
CA VAL A 209 -6.79 -16.98 10.19
C VAL A 209 -5.85 -17.46 11.31
N ALA A 210 -6.35 -17.77 12.50
CA ALA A 210 -5.55 -18.34 13.58
C ALA A 210 -4.98 -19.72 13.19
N ASN A 211 -5.78 -20.56 12.51
CA ASN A 211 -5.32 -21.85 11.99
C ASN A 211 -4.25 -21.70 10.91
N ALA A 212 -4.43 -20.75 9.99
CA ALA A 212 -3.42 -20.43 8.98
C ALA A 212 -2.11 -19.92 9.63
N ALA A 213 -2.22 -19.01 10.60
CA ALA A 213 -1.06 -18.47 11.31
C ALA A 213 -0.33 -19.54 12.13
N SER A 214 -1.08 -20.41 12.83
CA SER A 214 -0.50 -21.51 13.63
C SER A 214 0.26 -22.52 12.78
N SER A 215 -0.16 -22.75 11.54
CA SER A 215 0.54 -23.60 10.57
C SER A 215 1.91 -23.03 10.20
N GLU A 216 2.05 -21.70 10.15
CA GLU A 216 3.33 -21.04 9.88
C GLU A 216 4.20 -20.86 11.13
N THR A 217 3.60 -20.70 12.32
CA THR A 217 4.32 -20.53 13.60
C THR A 217 4.59 -21.83 14.35
N GLY A 218 4.66 -22.97 13.65
CA GLY A 218 5.09 -24.25 14.24
C GLY A 218 4.09 -24.87 15.23
N GLY A 219 2.79 -24.64 15.04
CA GLY A 219 1.71 -25.27 15.82
C GLY A 219 1.37 -24.59 17.14
N ALA A 220 1.98 -23.43 17.46
CA ALA A 220 1.61 -22.66 18.63
C ALA A 220 0.21 -22.02 18.44
N PRO A 221 -0.73 -22.16 19.40
CA PRO A 221 -2.04 -21.51 19.30
C PRO A 221 -1.89 -20.00 19.38
N VAL A 222 -2.30 -19.30 18.33
CA VAL A 222 -2.30 -17.83 18.27
C VAL A 222 -3.59 -17.32 18.90
N SER A 223 -3.49 -16.41 19.88
CA SER A 223 -4.68 -15.82 20.49
C SER A 223 -5.41 -14.90 19.50
N HIS A 224 -6.74 -14.98 19.47
CA HIS A 224 -7.56 -14.09 18.64
C HIS A 224 -7.37 -12.60 19.00
N ALA A 225 -7.04 -12.30 20.25
CA ALA A 225 -6.64 -10.98 20.72
C ALA A 225 -5.38 -10.47 20.00
N ALA A 226 -4.32 -11.28 19.97
CA ALA A 226 -3.10 -10.95 19.24
C ALA A 226 -3.36 -10.81 17.74
N LEU A 227 -4.25 -11.63 17.18
CA LEU A 227 -4.64 -11.53 15.78
C LEU A 227 -5.33 -10.19 15.49
N ARG A 228 -6.26 -9.73 16.32
CA ARG A 228 -6.91 -8.42 16.13
C ARG A 228 -5.96 -7.24 16.28
N ILE A 229 -5.05 -7.28 17.26
CA ILE A 229 -3.98 -6.28 17.38
C ILE A 229 -3.14 -6.26 16.10
N THR A 230 -2.76 -7.43 15.59
CA THR A 230 -1.95 -7.56 14.37
C THR A 230 -2.72 -7.07 13.14
N MET A 231 -4.02 -7.38 13.04
CA MET A 231 -4.88 -6.87 11.97
C MET A 231 -4.99 -5.34 12.01
N ALA A 232 -5.14 -4.73 13.20
CA ALA A 232 -5.13 -3.28 13.32
C ALA A 232 -3.80 -2.69 12.84
N LEU A 233 -2.67 -3.31 13.18
CA LEU A 233 -1.35 -2.91 12.74
C LEU A 233 -1.16 -3.05 11.21
N VAL A 234 -1.60 -4.17 10.64
CA VAL A 234 -1.52 -4.44 9.19
C VAL A 234 -2.42 -3.50 8.40
N GLY A 235 -3.64 -3.25 8.88
CA GLY A 235 -4.55 -2.27 8.26
C GLY A 235 -4.01 -0.84 8.38
N GLY A 236 -3.40 -0.52 9.52
CA GLY A 236 -2.63 0.71 9.75
C GLY A 236 -1.52 0.92 8.72
N PHE A 237 -0.73 -0.13 8.50
CA PHE A 237 0.40 -0.12 7.57
C PHE A 237 -0.04 -0.09 6.10
N SER A 238 -1.11 -0.81 5.76
CA SER A 238 -1.56 -1.02 4.38
C SER A 238 -3.00 -0.56 4.16
N ALA A 239 -3.20 0.76 4.19
CA ALA A 239 -4.50 1.35 3.84
C ALA A 239 -4.98 0.95 2.43
N ASN A 240 -4.05 0.76 1.49
CA ASN A 240 -4.39 0.29 0.14
C ASN A 240 -4.98 -1.12 0.12
N LEU A 241 -4.55 -2.01 1.02
CA LEU A 241 -5.16 -3.34 1.14
C LEU A 241 -6.60 -3.23 1.61
N VAL A 242 -6.85 -2.41 2.65
CA VAL A 242 -8.20 -2.20 3.17
C VAL A 242 -9.10 -1.56 2.12
N TYR A 243 -8.59 -0.58 1.38
CA TYR A 243 -9.29 -0.01 0.21
C TYR A 243 -9.70 -1.10 -0.78
N LYS A 244 -8.78 -1.97 -1.21
CA LYS A 244 -9.08 -3.07 -2.14
C LYS A 244 -10.12 -4.05 -1.61
N ILE A 245 -10.10 -4.34 -0.31
CA ILE A 245 -11.09 -5.20 0.33
C ILE A 245 -12.47 -4.54 0.27
N LEU A 246 -12.57 -3.26 0.65
CA LEU A 246 -13.82 -2.51 0.60
C LEU A 246 -14.36 -2.39 -0.82
N ASP A 247 -13.49 -2.07 -1.78
CA ASP A 247 -13.82 -1.99 -3.21
C ASP A 247 -14.39 -3.32 -3.70
N ARG A 248 -13.75 -4.45 -3.33
CA ARG A 248 -14.24 -5.78 -3.67
C ARG A 248 -15.59 -6.13 -3.03
N ILE A 249 -15.81 -5.71 -1.79
CA ILE A 249 -17.12 -5.89 -1.12
C ILE A 249 -18.18 -5.07 -1.87
N VAL A 250 -17.87 -3.83 -2.25
CA VAL A 250 -18.77 -2.97 -3.02
C VAL A 250 -19.09 -3.61 -4.38
N GLU A 251 -18.10 -4.08 -5.13
CA GLU A 251 -18.30 -4.80 -6.39
C GLU A 251 -19.19 -6.05 -6.20
N THR A 252 -18.98 -6.79 -5.12
CA THR A 252 -19.75 -8.00 -4.82
C THR A 252 -21.21 -7.65 -4.50
N VAL A 253 -21.44 -6.64 -3.66
CA VAL A 253 -22.79 -6.12 -3.37
C VAL A 253 -23.44 -5.57 -4.63
N GLN A 254 -22.68 -4.85 -5.47
CA GLN A 254 -23.14 -4.38 -6.77
C GLN A 254 -23.56 -5.55 -7.67
N SER A 255 -22.83 -6.67 -7.69
CA SER A 255 -23.21 -7.86 -8.46
C SER A 255 -24.49 -8.54 -7.97
N PHE A 256 -24.82 -8.43 -6.68
CA PHE A 256 -26.08 -8.92 -6.14
C PHE A 256 -27.27 -7.99 -6.48
N ILE A 257 -27.02 -6.67 -6.51
CA ILE A 257 -28.05 -5.65 -6.80
C ILE A 257 -28.28 -5.52 -8.31
N SER A 258 -27.22 -5.65 -9.09
CA SER A 258 -27.19 -5.58 -10.55
C SER A 258 -26.37 -6.76 -11.03
N PRO A 259 -26.99 -7.96 -11.15
CA PRO A 259 -26.31 -9.07 -11.79
C PRO A 259 -25.85 -8.57 -13.15
N THR A 260 -24.53 -8.64 -13.39
CA THR A 260 -23.92 -8.22 -14.64
C THR A 260 -24.57 -9.02 -15.76
N VAL A 261 -25.58 -8.44 -16.39
CA VAL A 261 -26.00 -8.86 -17.73
C VAL A 261 -24.77 -8.59 -18.58
N PRO A 262 -24.16 -9.60 -19.22
CA PRO A 262 -23.02 -9.35 -20.10
C PRO A 262 -23.46 -8.28 -21.10
N ASP A 263 -22.76 -7.13 -21.13
CA ASP A 263 -23.11 -6.01 -22.02
C ASP A 263 -23.16 -6.43 -23.50
N ASP A 264 -22.53 -7.56 -23.83
CA ASP A 264 -22.49 -8.11 -25.17
C ASP A 264 -23.32 -9.41 -25.32
N PRO A 265 -24.49 -9.38 -26.00
CA PRO A 265 -25.28 -10.56 -26.28
C PRO A 265 -24.52 -11.61 -27.11
N GLN A 266 -23.42 -11.24 -27.76
CA GLN A 266 -22.55 -12.19 -28.48
C GLN A 266 -21.76 -13.09 -27.53
N VAL A 267 -21.26 -12.55 -26.42
CA VAL A 267 -20.49 -13.33 -25.43
C VAL A 267 -21.39 -14.32 -24.70
N LEU A 268 -22.65 -13.95 -24.43
CA LEU A 268 -23.64 -14.87 -23.85
C LEU A 268 -23.96 -16.02 -24.81
N LYS A 269 -24.20 -15.72 -26.10
CA LYS A 269 -24.43 -16.76 -27.12
C LYS A 269 -23.22 -17.68 -27.25
N GLN A 270 -22.02 -17.12 -27.28
CA GLN A 270 -20.79 -17.91 -27.38
C GLN A 270 -20.57 -18.79 -26.16
N ASN A 271 -20.87 -18.31 -24.94
CA ASN A 271 -20.79 -19.12 -23.73
C ASN A 271 -21.83 -20.25 -23.71
N LEU A 272 -23.07 -19.98 -24.14
CA LEU A 272 -24.11 -21.00 -24.26
C LEU A 272 -23.73 -22.05 -25.31
N GLU A 273 -23.27 -21.64 -26.50
CA GLU A 273 -22.79 -22.56 -27.54
C GLU A 273 -21.60 -23.41 -27.07
N ASN A 274 -20.66 -22.82 -26.35
CA ASN A 274 -19.53 -23.54 -25.77
C ASN A 274 -19.99 -24.53 -24.70
N GLN A 275 -21.00 -24.20 -23.89
CA GLN A 275 -21.59 -25.11 -22.91
C GLN A 275 -22.31 -26.29 -23.59
N PHE A 276 -23.12 -26.03 -24.63
CA PHE A 276 -23.77 -27.09 -25.40
C PHE A 276 -22.76 -28.01 -26.07
N ARG A 277 -21.73 -27.45 -26.73
CA ARG A 277 -20.67 -28.24 -27.37
C ARG A 277 -19.90 -29.09 -26.35
N LYS A 278 -19.66 -28.56 -25.14
CA LYS A 278 -19.00 -29.32 -24.08
C LYS A 278 -19.84 -30.50 -23.61
N GLN A 279 -21.16 -30.32 -23.47
CA GLN A 279 -22.08 -31.41 -23.12
C GLN A 279 -22.11 -32.50 -24.20
N GLU A 280 -22.14 -32.13 -25.48
CA GLU A 280 -22.06 -33.10 -26.59
C GLU A 280 -20.75 -33.89 -26.56
N LEU A 281 -19.62 -33.22 -26.31
CA LEU A 281 -18.32 -33.87 -26.21
C LEU A 281 -18.23 -34.82 -24.99
N GLU A 282 -18.81 -34.44 -23.86
CA GLU A 282 -18.90 -35.31 -22.68
C GLU A 282 -19.75 -36.56 -22.97
N GLN A 283 -20.88 -36.40 -23.66
CA GLN A 283 -21.73 -37.53 -24.08
C GLN A 283 -21.00 -38.48 -25.04
N LEU A 284 -20.37 -37.94 -26.08
CA LEU A 284 -19.57 -38.74 -27.03
C LEU A 284 -18.43 -39.48 -26.33
N THR A 285 -17.81 -38.85 -25.33
CA THR A 285 -16.73 -39.47 -24.55
C THR A 285 -17.27 -40.64 -23.72
N LEU A 286 -18.41 -40.48 -23.05
CA LEU A 286 -19.07 -41.55 -22.31
C LEU A 286 -19.43 -42.74 -23.23
N TRP A 287 -20.00 -42.46 -24.39
CA TRP A 287 -20.33 -43.49 -25.37
C TRP A 287 -19.09 -44.24 -25.86
N SER A 288 -18.00 -43.51 -26.13
CA SER A 288 -16.74 -44.10 -26.57
C SER A 288 -16.13 -45.04 -25.52
N GLN A 289 -16.24 -44.69 -24.24
CA GLN A 289 -15.71 -45.50 -23.14
C GLN A 289 -16.49 -46.81 -22.98
N GLY A 290 -17.82 -46.78 -23.09
CA GLY A 290 -18.61 -48.01 -23.00
C GLY A 290 -18.40 -48.95 -24.20
N ILE A 291 -18.20 -48.41 -25.41
CA ILE A 291 -17.83 -49.23 -26.58
C ILE A 291 -16.45 -49.88 -26.38
N VAL A 292 -15.46 -49.13 -25.87
CA VAL A 292 -14.13 -49.68 -25.54
C VAL A 292 -14.20 -50.73 -24.43
N ALA A 293 -15.08 -50.55 -23.44
CA ALA A 293 -15.32 -51.54 -22.39
C ALA A 293 -15.91 -52.84 -22.94
N ILE A 294 -16.82 -52.75 -23.92
CA ILE A 294 -17.38 -53.93 -24.60
C ILE A 294 -16.31 -54.62 -25.46
N GLN A 295 -15.51 -53.85 -26.22
CA GLN A 295 -14.40 -54.40 -27.02
C GLN A 295 -13.34 -55.11 -26.17
N SER A 296 -12.96 -54.54 -25.02
CA SER A 296 -11.99 -55.18 -24.13
C SER A 296 -12.53 -56.49 -23.52
N ARG A 297 -13.82 -56.56 -23.19
CA ARG A 297 -14.47 -57.80 -22.74
C ARG A 297 -14.55 -58.86 -23.86
N LEU A 298 -14.79 -58.45 -25.10
CA LEU A 298 -14.76 -59.34 -26.28
C LEU A 298 -13.35 -59.90 -26.57
N ALA A 299 -12.30 -59.10 -26.35
CA ALA A 299 -10.92 -59.54 -26.55
C ALA A 299 -10.46 -60.59 -25.51
N LEU A 300 -11.10 -60.65 -24.34
CA LEU A 300 -10.77 -61.57 -23.25
C LEU A 300 -11.47 -62.95 -23.38
N GLU A 301 -12.57 -63.06 -24.15
CA GLU A 301 -13.32 -64.32 -24.35
C GLU A 301 -13.57 -64.61 -25.86
N PRO A 302 -12.62 -65.23 -26.58
CA PRO A 302 -12.68 -65.39 -28.04
C PRO A 302 -13.74 -66.39 -28.57
N ASN A 303 -14.51 -67.06 -27.70
CA ASN A 303 -15.55 -68.05 -28.06
C ASN A 303 -16.93 -67.69 -27.49
N MET A 304 -17.27 -66.40 -27.42
CA MET A 304 -18.59 -65.97 -26.97
C MET A 304 -19.66 -66.17 -28.08
N PRO A 305 -20.80 -66.83 -27.82
CA PRO A 305 -21.86 -66.98 -28.81
C PRO A 305 -22.46 -65.62 -29.17
N ASN A 306 -22.72 -65.38 -30.47
CA ASN A 306 -23.23 -64.11 -31.01
C ASN A 306 -24.47 -63.57 -30.28
N SER A 307 -25.29 -64.43 -29.70
CA SER A 307 -26.47 -64.05 -28.91
C SER A 307 -26.13 -63.27 -27.64
N LYS A 308 -24.99 -63.57 -27.00
CA LYS A 308 -24.56 -62.92 -25.74
C LYS A 308 -23.89 -61.58 -26.00
N VAL A 309 -23.20 -61.45 -27.13
CA VAL A 309 -22.68 -60.17 -27.63
C VAL A 309 -23.85 -59.25 -28.01
N GLN A 310 -24.87 -59.76 -28.68
CA GLN A 310 -26.08 -59.01 -29.00
C GLN A 310 -26.85 -58.58 -27.75
N GLN A 311 -26.92 -59.42 -26.71
CA GLN A 311 -27.52 -59.05 -25.43
C GLN A 311 -26.73 -57.94 -24.71
N LEU A 312 -25.40 -58.02 -24.66
CA LEU A 312 -24.58 -56.97 -24.02
C LEU A 312 -24.66 -55.63 -24.76
N LEU A 313 -24.76 -55.65 -26.10
CA LEU A 313 -24.97 -54.44 -26.89
C LEU A 313 -26.39 -53.89 -26.71
N ALA A 314 -27.40 -54.76 -26.62
CA ALA A 314 -28.78 -54.37 -26.36
C ALA A 314 -28.97 -53.80 -24.94
N ASP A 315 -28.31 -54.37 -23.94
CA ASP A 315 -28.33 -53.88 -22.56
C ASP A 315 -27.67 -52.49 -22.47
N TYR A 316 -26.52 -52.30 -23.14
CA TYR A 316 -25.86 -50.99 -23.19
C TYR A 316 -26.68 -49.95 -23.98
N LEU A 317 -27.33 -50.34 -25.08
CA LEU A 317 -28.25 -49.47 -25.81
C LEU A 317 -29.48 -49.08 -24.97
N ASN A 318 -30.04 -50.01 -24.20
CA ASN A 318 -31.15 -49.72 -23.29
C ASN A 318 -30.72 -48.81 -22.13
N GLU A 319 -29.52 -48.97 -21.60
CA GLU A 319 -28.96 -48.10 -20.55
C GLU A 319 -28.74 -46.67 -21.06
N ILE A 320 -28.28 -46.51 -22.31
CA ILE A 320 -28.16 -45.20 -22.95
C ILE A 320 -29.52 -44.56 -23.21
N MET A 321 -30.52 -45.32 -23.71
CA MET A 321 -31.84 -44.77 -23.99
C MET A 321 -32.57 -44.34 -22.71
N ASN A 322 -32.49 -45.13 -21.64
CA ASN A 322 -33.11 -44.79 -20.36
C ASN A 322 -32.46 -43.55 -19.72
N ALA A 323 -31.14 -43.38 -19.86
CA ALA A 323 -30.45 -42.18 -19.39
C ALA A 323 -30.83 -40.90 -20.17
N HIS A 324 -31.41 -41.04 -21.36
CA HIS A 324 -31.88 -39.91 -22.18
C HIS A 324 -33.35 -39.54 -21.89
N GLU A 325 -34.18 -40.45 -21.36
CA GLU A 325 -35.59 -40.18 -21.01
C GLU A 325 -35.79 -39.55 -19.62
N GLU A 326 -34.80 -39.63 -18.72
CA GLU A 326 -34.87 -39.02 -17.37
C GLU A 326 -34.43 -37.54 -17.30
N ARG A 327 -34.23 -36.86 -18.44
CA ARG A 327 -33.90 -35.42 -18.52
C ARG A 327 -34.84 -34.65 -19.44
#